data_AF-A0A7W0LYW1-F1
#
_entry.id   AF-A0A7W0LYW1-F1
#
_cell.length_a   1.000
_cell.length_b   1.000
_cell.length_c   1.000
_cell.angle_alpha   90.00
_cell.angle_beta   90.00
_cell.angle_gamma   90.00
#
_symmetry.space_group_name_H-M   'P 1'
#
loop_
_entity.id
_entity.type
_entity.pdbx_description
1 polymer ?
#
loop_
_entity_poly.entity_id
_entity_poly.type
_entity_poly.pdbx_seq_one_letter_code
_entity_poly.pdbx_strand_id
1 'polypeptide(L)' 'MATTFRVPGLFLTEHEFVVPLDHARPDGERITVFAREVADPDGLDRPFLVFLQGGPGHEAARPT' A
#
# COMPACT_ATOMS: atom_id res chain seq x y z
N MET A 1 2.34 3.19 10.77
CA MET A 1 1.94 4.62 10.61
C MET A 1 2.07 4.96 9.15
N ALA A 2 1.18 5.81 8.61
CA ALA A 2 1.28 6.18 7.20
C ALA A 2 2.22 7.38 7.02
N THR A 3 3.05 7.34 5.98
CA THR A 3 3.98 8.44 5.63
C THR A 3 3.57 9.01 4.28
N THR A 4 3.30 10.31 4.21
CA THR A 4 2.90 10.99 2.98
C THR A 4 3.99 11.93 2.48
N PHE A 5 4.27 11.88 1.19
CA PHE A 5 5.22 12.79 0.53
C PHE A 5 4.76 13.12 -0.91
N ARG A 6 5.35 14.18 -1.47
CA ARG A 6 5.00 14.69 -2.79
C ARG A 6 6.13 14.42 -3.79
N VAL A 7 5.74 13.95 -4.96
CA VAL A 7 6.59 13.83 -6.15
C VAL A 7 5.98 14.69 -7.27
N PRO A 8 6.68 14.98 -8.38
CA PRO A 8 6.12 15.80 -9.44
C PRO A 8 4.76 15.26 -9.94
N GLY A 9 3.69 16.00 -9.67
CA GLY A 9 2.33 15.67 -10.09
C GLY A 9 1.56 14.68 -9.22
N LEU A 10 2.15 14.13 -8.14
CA LEU A 10 1.49 13.10 -7.32
C LEU A 10 1.73 13.29 -5.82
N PHE A 11 0.74 12.87 -5.03
CA PHE A 11 0.87 12.57 -3.61
C PHE A 11 0.99 11.05 -3.44
N LEU A 12 1.98 10.64 -2.65
CA LEU A 12 2.24 9.25 -2.31
C LEU A 12 2.05 9.07 -0.82
N THR A 13 1.19 8.13 -0.43
CA THR A 13 1.04 7.72 0.98
C THR A 13 1.45 6.26 1.10
N GLU A 14 2.41 6.00 1.98
CA GLU A 14 2.89 4.65 2.28
C GLU A 14 2.17 4.09 3.50
N HIS A 15 1.70 2.85 3.38
CA HIS A 15 1.01 2.12 4.42
C HIS A 15 1.75 0.83 4.71
N GLU A 16 1.82 0.49 6.00
CA GLU A 16 2.28 -0.80 6.48
C GLU A 16 1.18 -1.43 7.32
N PHE A 17 0.75 -2.62 6.92
CA PHE A 17 -0.24 -3.41 7.63
C PHE A 17 0.46 -4.61 8.25
N VAL A 18 0.43 -4.70 9.58
CA VAL A 18 0.91 -5.89 10.29
C VAL A 18 -0.27 -6.84 10.42
N VAL A 19 -0.24 -7.97 9.71
CA VAL A 19 -1.33 -8.96 9.66
C VAL A 19 -0.83 -10.33 10.12
N PRO A 20 -1.70 -11.21 10.66
CA PRO A 20 -1.31 -12.58 10.95
C PRO A 20 -0.84 -13.29 9.68
N LEU A 21 0.24 -14.06 9.78
CA LEU A 21 0.69 -14.97 8.73
C LEU A 21 -0.36 -16.06 8.48
N ASP A 22 -0.97 -16.54 9.57
CA ASP A 22 -2.05 -17.52 9.57
C ASP A 22 -3.31 -16.88 10.16
N HIS A 23 -4.32 -16.61 9.32
CA HIS A 23 -5.56 -15.97 9.75
C HIS A 23 -6.39 -16.80 10.74
N ALA A 24 -6.18 -18.12 10.82
CA ALA A 24 -6.83 -18.96 11.82
C ALA A 24 -6.13 -18.89 13.20
N ARG A 25 -4.91 -18.34 13.26
CA ARG A 25 -4.12 -18.12 14.48
C ARG A 25 -3.75 -16.64 14.61
N PRO A 26 -4.70 -15.76 15.00
CA PRO A 26 -4.51 -14.31 15.00
C PRO A 26 -3.38 -13.83 15.93
N ASP A 27 -3.09 -14.58 17.00
CA ASP A 27 -2.00 -14.30 17.95
C ASP A 27 -0.66 -14.96 17.55
N GLY A 28 -0.60 -15.57 16.36
CA GLY A 28 0.59 -16.26 15.84
C GLY A 28 1.62 -15.32 15.21
N GLU A 29 2.46 -15.89 14.35
CA GLU A 29 3.43 -15.13 13.55
C GLU A 29 2.72 -14.08 12.69
N ARG A 30 3.36 -12.92 12.50
CA ARG A 30 2.81 -11.79 11.74
C ARG A 30 3.74 -11.40 10.62
N ILE A 31 3.16 -10.90 9.54
CA ILE A 31 3.87 -10.33 8.40
C ILE A 31 3.48 -8.88 8.22
N THR A 32 4.39 -8.10 7.61
CA THR A 32 4.10 -6.73 7.19
C THR A 32 3.78 -6.71 5.71
N VAL A 33 2.61 -6.18 5.37
CA VAL A 33 2.20 -5.91 3.99
C VAL A 33 2.36 -4.42 3.73
N PHE A 34 3.16 -4.08 2.72
CA PHE A 34 3.33 -2.72 2.25
C PHE A 34 2.28 -2.40 1.17
N ALA A 35 1.69 -1.21 1.23
CA ALA A 35 0.92 -0.64 0.14
C ALA A 35 1.29 0.83 -0.05
N ARG A 36 1.24 1.30 -1.31
CA ARG A 36 1.39 2.72 -1.63
C ARG A 36 0.13 3.22 -2.31
N GLU A 37 -0.48 4.22 -1.70
CA GLU A 37 -1.52 5.03 -2.32
C GLU A 37 -0.87 6.06 -3.24
N VAL A 38 -1.46 6.26 -4.41
CA VAL A 38 -1.04 7.25 -5.41
C VAL A 38 -2.25 8.09 -5.75
N ALA A 39 -2.14 9.41 -5.56
CA ALA A 39 -3.22 10.34 -5.82
C ALA A 39 -2.72 11.58 -6.59
N ASP A 40 -3.56 12.08 -7.49
CA ASP A 40 -3.45 13.45 -7.99
C ASP A 40 -3.74 14.44 -6.85
N PRO A 41 -3.14 15.65 -6.83
CA PRO A 41 -3.46 16.68 -5.84
C PRO A 41 -4.96 16.94 -5.63
N ASP A 42 -5.77 16.86 -6.68
CA ASP A 42 -7.23 17.08 -6.63
C ASP A 42 -8.02 15.75 -6.46
N GLY A 43 -7.32 14.68 -6.08
CA GLY A 43 -7.84 13.32 -5.99
C GLY A 43 -7.78 12.67 -4.61
N LEU A 44 -7.33 13.38 -3.58
CA LEU A 44 -7.07 12.81 -2.24
C LEU A 44 -8.30 12.19 -1.55
N ASP A 45 -9.50 12.70 -1.84
CA ASP A 45 -10.74 12.23 -1.23
C ASP A 45 -11.52 11.24 -2.13
N ARG A 46 -10.92 10.78 -3.24
CA ARG A 46 -11.56 9.82 -4.15
C ARG A 46 -11.54 8.41 -3.56
N PRO A 47 -12.52 7.55 -3.89
CA PRO A 47 -12.50 6.16 -3.45
C PRO A 47 -11.29 5.41 -4.02
N PHE A 48 -10.77 4.46 -3.25
CA PHE A 48 -9.60 3.68 -3.64
C PHE A 48 -9.88 2.73 -4.82
N LEU A 49 -8.91 2.63 -5.72
CA LEU A 49 -8.79 1.56 -6.70
C LEU A 49 -7.62 0.66 -6.29
N VAL A 50 -7.86 -0.63 -6.10
CA VAL A 50 -6.81 -1.59 -5.77
C VAL A 50 -6.12 -2.06 -7.04
N PHE A 51 -4.84 -1.71 -7.18
CA PHE A 51 -3.97 -2.18 -8.25
C PHE A 51 -3.02 -3.26 -7.72
N LEU A 52 -3.12 -4.46 -8.29
CA LEU A 52 -2.22 -5.57 -8.02
C LEU A 52 -1.45 -5.86 -9.31
N GLN A 53 -0.16 -5.55 -9.34
CA GLN A 53 0.68 -5.95 -10.46
C GLN A 53 0.67 -7.49 -10.57
N GLY A 54 0.57 -8.00 -11.80
CA GLY A 54 0.37 -9.41 -12.07
C GLY A 54 1.51 -10.33 -11.61
N GLY A 55 1.29 -11.63 -11.75
CA GLY A 55 2.25 -12.70 -11.41
C GLY A 55 2.45 -12.87 -9.89
N PRO A 56 2.35 -14.08 -9.32
CA PRO A 56 2.79 -14.28 -7.95
C PRO A 56 4.29 -13.95 -7.83
N GLY A 57 4.67 -13.32 -6.72
CA GLY A 57 6.08 -13.01 -6.40
C GLY A 57 6.67 -11.78 -7.08
N HIS A 58 5.87 -10.94 -7.76
CA HIS A 58 6.35 -9.70 -8.37
C HIS A 58 5.85 -8.48 -7.59
N GLU A 59 6.76 -7.62 -7.14
CA GLU A 59 6.42 -6.36 -6.49
C GLU A 59 5.72 -5.41 -7.47
N ALA A 60 4.71 -4.69 -6.99
CA ALA A 60 4.13 -3.59 -7.73
C ALA A 60 5.18 -2.48 -7.96
N ALA A 61 5.19 -1.90 -9.16
CA ALA A 61 6.01 -0.73 -9.45
C ALA A 61 5.76 0.38 -8.41
N ARG A 62 6.85 1.05 -8.01
CA ARG A 62 6.86 2.12 -6.99
C ARG A 62 7.22 3.44 -7.67
N PRO A 63 6.25 4.27 -8.10
CA PRO A 63 6.52 5.59 -8.65
C PRO A 63 7.27 6.46 -7.62
N THR A 64 8.24 7.24 -8.07
CA THR A 64 9.13 8.11 -7.26
C THR A 64 9.31 9.47 -7.93
#